data_AF-A0A932W190-F1
#
_entry.id   AF-A0A932W190-F1
#
_cell.length_a   1.000
_cell.length_b   1.000
_cell.length_c   1.000
_cell.angle_alpha   90.00
_cell.angle_beta   90.00
_cell.angle_gamma   90.00
#
_symmetry.space_group_name_H-M   'P 1'
#
loop_
_entity.id
_entity.type
_entity.pdbx_description
1 polymer ?
#
loop_
_entity_poly.entity_id
_entity_poly.type
_entity_poly.pdbx_seq_one_letter_code
_entity_poly.pdbx_strand_id
1 'polypeptide(L)'
;MENRTRLVSFIIMLLIMSTTAFSFPLSDEPVYVVTMSHIEGDATIFREGDPTCLGIQYQITPLPEPGQPPVPGPTFAVDVAGTDLLYEIAQNFSDAYGGPPKWFLEPVGEFWQTEADPTFGDKLFARYDYLQAGYEFGIQGHAIYYSGKSFCWYNSPHSEEGIQWKFRDLHRFAEQVSHDGEKVNHGLTYTGGWKLEQEALGGEAAERVIARTAHRLGYRISYEDYDAHTVDNPDGRIKTRPTYYVYRADYGDGVEITVIDMNGSVTGTCSGHTSRCETPEEATARLDRTLQARSQDPDPSRVYYFALVIHSNGVWNDYHLTTLGEPLRGEGLGLKTLLEAVQQRVNNGENIKFVTPMELDNIFATQ
;
A
#
# COMPACT_ATOMS: atom_id res chain seq x y z
N MET A 1 -24.59 -42.75 75.18
CA MET A 1 -23.57 -43.74 74.80
C MET A 1 -23.78 -44.02 73.32
N GLU A 2 -23.30 -43.13 72.47
CA GLU A 2 -21.95 -43.08 71.90
C GLU A 2 -21.84 -43.90 70.62
N ASN A 3 -21.42 -43.19 69.56
CA ASN A 3 -20.51 -43.65 68.50
C ASN A 3 -21.09 -44.74 67.54
N ARG A 4 -20.92 -44.69 66.22
CA ARG A 4 -19.91 -44.02 65.40
C ARG A 4 -20.15 -44.36 63.91
N THR A 5 -19.87 -43.37 63.05
CA THR A 5 -19.25 -43.51 61.71
C THR A 5 -19.98 -44.20 60.55
N ARG A 6 -20.27 -43.43 59.49
CA ARG A 6 -19.71 -43.51 58.11
C ARG A 6 -20.74 -43.00 57.09
N LEU A 7 -20.42 -41.87 56.45
CA LEU A 7 -20.00 -41.77 55.03
C LEU A 7 -21.24 -41.84 54.13
N VAL A 8 -21.59 -40.82 53.34
CA VAL A 8 -20.89 -40.46 52.10
C VAL A 8 -21.21 -39.00 51.74
N SER A 9 -20.16 -38.23 51.56
CA SER A 9 -19.99 -37.11 50.61
C SER A 9 -21.22 -36.29 50.22
N PHE A 10 -21.58 -35.32 51.08
CA PHE A 10 -22.36 -34.16 50.67
C PHE A 10 -21.49 -33.24 49.81
N ILE A 11 -21.67 -33.36 48.49
CA ILE A 11 -21.62 -32.31 47.45
C ILE A 11 -20.94 -31.00 47.91
N ILE A 12 -19.62 -31.04 47.98
CA ILE A 12 -18.75 -29.89 47.73
C ILE A 12 -18.11 -30.20 46.38
N MET A 13 -18.85 -29.96 45.31
CA MET A 13 -18.34 -30.10 43.95
C MET A 13 -18.88 -28.92 43.15
N LEU A 14 -17.98 -27.95 42.96
CA LEU A 14 -18.00 -26.98 41.88
C LEU A 14 -19.35 -26.30 41.64
N LEU A 15 -19.67 -25.33 42.51
CA LEU A 15 -20.17 -24.06 42.00
C LEU A 15 -18.96 -23.35 41.34
N ILE A 16 -18.51 -23.86 40.18
CA ILE A 16 -17.91 -22.97 39.19
C ILE A 16 -19.07 -22.04 38.87
N MET A 17 -19.00 -20.84 39.40
CA MET A 17 -19.78 -19.74 38.88
C MET A 17 -19.50 -19.73 37.38
N SER A 18 -20.50 -20.21 36.65
CA SER A 18 -20.73 -19.89 35.26
C SER A 18 -20.86 -18.37 35.19
N THR A 19 -19.72 -17.68 35.24
CA THR A 19 -19.53 -16.54 34.36
C THR A 19 -19.67 -17.13 32.96
N THR A 20 -20.90 -17.21 32.48
CA THR A 20 -21.14 -16.98 31.07
C THR A 20 -20.41 -15.67 30.81
N ALA A 21 -19.19 -15.80 30.27
CA ALA A 21 -18.61 -14.71 29.54
C ALA A 21 -19.72 -14.30 28.59
N PHE A 22 -20.28 -13.12 28.83
CA PHE A 22 -20.91 -12.40 27.76
C PHE A 22 -19.78 -12.21 26.75
N SER A 23 -19.64 -13.18 25.86
CA SER A 23 -19.09 -12.93 24.55
C SER A 23 -20.07 -11.93 23.97
N PHE A 24 -19.74 -10.64 24.15
CA PHE A 24 -20.19 -9.65 23.19
C PHE A 24 -19.90 -10.26 21.82
N PRO A 25 -20.85 -10.29 20.87
CA PRO A 25 -20.47 -10.60 19.51
C PRO A 25 -19.33 -9.63 19.19
N LEU A 26 -18.13 -10.18 18.99
CA LEU A 26 -17.05 -9.45 18.35
C LEU A 26 -17.69 -8.87 17.10
N SER A 27 -17.60 -7.56 16.95
CA SER A 27 -18.20 -6.86 15.83
C SER A 27 -17.94 -7.63 14.54
N ASP A 28 -19.00 -8.01 13.82
CA ASP A 28 -18.95 -8.80 12.58
C ASP A 28 -18.21 -8.07 11.43
N GLU A 29 -17.80 -6.83 11.65
CA GLU A 29 -17.07 -6.02 10.68
C GLU A 29 -15.59 -6.42 10.58
N PRO A 30 -15.06 -6.64 9.37
CA PRO A 30 -13.69 -7.09 9.17
C PRO A 30 -12.64 -5.98 9.42
N VAL A 31 -11.39 -6.40 9.59
CA VAL A 31 -10.23 -5.53 9.29
C VAL A 31 -9.93 -5.67 7.80
N TYR A 32 -9.92 -4.54 7.09
CA TYR A 32 -9.64 -4.50 5.67
C TYR A 32 -8.14 -4.43 5.40
N VAL A 33 -7.62 -5.26 4.49
CA VAL A 33 -6.21 -5.23 4.10
C VAL A 33 -6.09 -4.65 2.69
N VAL A 34 -5.30 -3.59 2.57
CA VAL A 34 -4.96 -2.95 1.30
C VAL A 34 -3.50 -3.22 1.00
N THR A 35 -3.20 -3.75 -0.18
CA THR A 35 -1.83 -4.03 -0.62
C THR A 35 -1.49 -3.19 -1.82
N MET A 36 -0.39 -2.43 -1.73
CA MET A 36 0.09 -1.59 -2.83
C MET A 36 1.41 -2.11 -3.40
N SER A 37 1.57 -1.96 -4.72
CA SER A 37 2.87 -2.03 -5.34
C SER A 37 3.21 -0.79 -6.16
N HIS A 38 4.34 -0.17 -5.84
CA HIS A 38 4.94 0.82 -6.73
C HIS A 38 5.57 0.14 -7.94
N ILE A 39 5.33 0.72 -9.11
CA ILE A 39 6.03 0.41 -10.35
C ILE A 39 6.93 1.61 -10.67
N GLU A 40 8.16 1.54 -10.17
CA GLU A 40 9.09 2.68 -10.20
C GLU A 40 9.92 2.68 -11.48
N GLY A 41 10.38 1.53 -11.98
CA GLY A 41 11.39 1.44 -13.02
C GLY A 41 12.82 1.40 -12.46
N ASP A 42 13.77 0.92 -13.25
CA ASP A 42 15.19 0.92 -12.87
C ASP A 42 15.79 2.34 -12.96
N ALA A 43 16.19 2.87 -11.80
CA ALA A 43 16.51 4.28 -11.59
C ALA A 43 17.68 4.81 -12.44
N THR A 44 17.52 6.06 -12.91
CA THR A 44 18.66 6.96 -13.15
C THR A 44 18.60 8.10 -12.13
N ILE A 45 19.64 8.22 -11.30
CA ILE A 45 19.76 9.30 -10.31
C ILE A 45 20.26 10.54 -11.02
N PHE A 46 19.44 11.58 -11.06
CA PHE A 46 19.80 12.85 -11.68
C PHE A 46 19.67 14.01 -10.68
N ARG A 47 20.18 15.19 -11.04
CA ARG A 47 20.05 16.40 -10.21
C ARG A 47 18.81 17.19 -10.61
N GLU A 48 18.25 17.95 -9.68
CA GLU A 48 17.20 18.92 -10.01
C GLU A 48 17.71 19.88 -11.12
N GLY A 49 16.88 20.08 -12.15
CA GLY A 49 17.24 20.91 -13.30
C GLY A 49 18.23 20.27 -14.29
N ASP A 50 18.57 18.98 -14.15
CA ASP A 50 19.40 18.27 -15.14
C ASP A 50 18.66 18.22 -16.50
N PRO A 51 19.28 18.67 -17.61
CA PRO A 51 18.68 18.58 -18.94
C PRO A 51 18.26 17.16 -19.35
N THR A 52 18.91 16.14 -18.80
CA THR A 52 18.57 14.74 -19.07
C THR A 52 17.32 14.26 -18.30
N CYS A 53 16.93 14.94 -17.21
CA CYS A 53 15.61 14.78 -16.57
C CYS A 53 14.48 15.48 -17.32
N LEU A 54 14.77 16.37 -18.27
CA LEU A 54 13.74 17.09 -19.03
C LEU A 54 13.28 16.33 -20.29
N GLY A 55 13.92 15.20 -20.61
CA GLY A 55 13.57 14.38 -21.77
C GLY A 55 12.55 13.29 -21.43
N ILE A 56 11.67 12.97 -22.37
CA ILE A 56 10.85 11.75 -22.31
C ILE A 56 11.78 10.54 -22.36
N GLN A 57 11.67 9.65 -21.38
CA GLN A 57 12.43 8.40 -21.33
C GLN A 57 11.47 7.22 -21.36
N TYR A 58 11.40 6.53 -22.50
CA TYR A 58 10.67 5.26 -22.60
C TYR A 58 11.45 4.16 -21.89
N GLN A 59 10.74 3.33 -21.13
CA GLN A 59 11.31 2.24 -20.38
C GLN A 59 11.26 0.93 -21.21
N ILE A 60 12.29 0.70 -22.03
CA ILE A 60 12.23 -0.28 -23.14
C ILE A 60 13.28 -1.39 -23.07
N THR A 61 14.19 -1.38 -22.09
CA THR A 61 15.24 -2.42 -21.98
C THR A 61 14.60 -3.78 -21.63
N PRO A 62 15.02 -4.90 -22.25
CA PRO A 62 14.49 -6.22 -21.92
C PRO A 62 14.88 -6.66 -20.49
N LEU A 63 14.18 -7.68 -19.99
CA LEU A 63 14.51 -8.34 -18.72
C LEU A 63 15.95 -8.90 -18.75
N PRO A 64 16.74 -8.75 -17.68
CA PRO A 64 18.03 -9.43 -17.59
C PRO A 64 17.85 -10.95 -17.53
N GLU A 65 18.85 -11.68 -18.03
CA GLU A 65 18.92 -13.14 -17.84
C GLU A 65 18.99 -13.49 -16.33
N PRO A 66 18.44 -14.64 -15.90
CA PRO A 66 18.48 -15.05 -14.50
C PRO A 66 19.87 -14.97 -13.87
N GLY A 67 19.98 -14.34 -12.71
CA GLY A 67 21.23 -14.17 -11.99
C GLY A 67 22.22 -13.15 -12.58
N GLN A 68 21.84 -12.44 -13.65
CA GLN A 68 22.57 -11.26 -14.13
C GLN A 68 21.94 -9.99 -13.55
N PRO A 69 22.73 -8.98 -13.17
CA PRO A 69 22.18 -7.69 -12.77
C PRO A 69 21.34 -7.08 -13.92
N PRO A 70 20.37 -6.20 -13.61
CA PRO A 70 19.64 -5.46 -14.62
C PRO A 70 20.59 -4.80 -15.63
N VAL A 71 20.23 -4.90 -16.91
CA VAL A 71 20.99 -4.23 -17.97
C VAL A 71 20.92 -2.72 -17.72
N PRO A 72 22.05 -1.99 -17.67
CA PRO A 72 22.03 -0.56 -17.38
C PRO A 72 21.12 0.21 -18.36
N GLY A 73 20.07 0.84 -17.84
CA GLY A 73 19.11 1.64 -18.60
C GLY A 73 17.72 1.61 -17.95
N PRO A 74 16.87 2.62 -18.21
CA PRO A 74 15.52 2.64 -17.66
C PRO A 74 14.68 1.49 -18.24
N THR A 75 14.08 0.67 -17.37
CA THR A 75 13.17 -0.40 -17.75
C THR A 75 12.13 -0.66 -16.66
N PHE A 76 10.89 -0.92 -17.06
CA PHE A 76 9.88 -1.54 -16.20
C PHE A 76 9.77 -3.04 -16.47
N ALA A 77 10.57 -3.66 -17.34
CA ALA A 77 10.46 -5.09 -17.60
C ALA A 77 10.61 -5.91 -16.30
N VAL A 78 11.47 -5.42 -15.39
CA VAL A 78 11.62 -5.96 -14.04
C VAL A 78 10.37 -5.69 -13.18
N ASP A 79 9.77 -4.51 -13.27
CA ASP A 79 8.51 -4.20 -12.58
C ASP A 79 7.34 -5.04 -13.09
N VAL A 80 7.11 -5.16 -14.39
CA VAL A 80 6.05 -6.00 -14.96
C VAL A 80 6.25 -7.47 -14.59
N ALA A 81 7.49 -7.99 -14.67
CA ALA A 81 7.78 -9.34 -14.22
C ALA A 81 7.59 -9.49 -12.69
N GLY A 82 7.85 -8.42 -11.93
CA GLY A 82 7.54 -8.33 -10.51
C GLY A 82 6.03 -8.36 -10.25
N THR A 83 5.23 -7.59 -10.99
CA THR A 83 3.77 -7.57 -10.90
C THR A 83 3.16 -8.94 -11.24
N ASP A 84 3.67 -9.61 -12.26
CA ASP A 84 3.33 -11.01 -12.56
C ASP A 84 3.56 -11.92 -11.36
N LEU A 85 4.75 -11.81 -10.75
CA LEU A 85 5.11 -12.61 -9.58
C LEU A 85 4.25 -12.27 -8.35
N LEU A 86 3.94 -11.00 -8.12
CA LEU A 86 3.00 -10.56 -7.07
C LEU A 86 1.62 -11.20 -7.27
N TYR A 87 1.13 -11.24 -8.51
CA TYR A 87 -0.13 -11.90 -8.85
C TYR A 87 -0.08 -13.40 -8.57
N GLU A 88 0.97 -14.09 -9.04
CA GLU A 88 1.15 -15.53 -8.80
C GLU A 88 1.25 -15.86 -7.31
N ILE A 89 1.97 -15.05 -6.53
CA ILE A 89 2.09 -15.22 -5.08
C ILE A 89 0.73 -15.03 -4.42
N ALA A 90 -0.02 -13.99 -4.77
CA ALA A 90 -1.33 -13.68 -4.21
C ALA A 90 -2.32 -14.85 -4.33
N GLN A 91 -2.28 -15.63 -5.42
CA GLN A 91 -3.17 -16.77 -5.62
C GLN A 91 -3.01 -17.89 -4.57
N ASN A 92 -1.92 -17.88 -3.78
CA ASN A 92 -1.70 -18.87 -2.72
C ASN A 92 -2.30 -18.47 -1.37
N PHE A 93 -2.92 -17.30 -1.28
CA PHE A 93 -3.48 -16.74 -0.05
C PHE A 93 -4.96 -16.41 -0.24
N SER A 94 -5.70 -16.43 0.87
CA SER A 94 -7.13 -16.14 0.89
C SER A 94 -7.51 -15.44 2.19
N ASP A 95 -8.40 -14.47 2.07
CA ASP A 95 -9.03 -13.82 3.22
C ASP A 95 -10.16 -14.67 3.84
N ALA A 96 -10.84 -14.14 4.86
CA ALA A 96 -11.94 -14.84 5.52
C ALA A 96 -13.17 -15.07 4.62
N TYR A 97 -13.20 -14.44 3.43
CA TYR A 97 -14.26 -14.51 2.44
C TYR A 97 -13.87 -15.37 1.22
N GLY A 98 -12.68 -15.97 1.24
CA GLY A 98 -12.17 -16.82 0.16
C GLY A 98 -11.60 -16.05 -1.04
N GLY A 99 -11.40 -14.73 -0.92
CA GLY A 99 -10.80 -13.89 -1.95
C GLY A 99 -9.28 -13.78 -1.80
N PRO A 100 -8.51 -13.77 -2.90
CA PRO A 100 -7.06 -13.53 -2.83
C PRO A 100 -6.75 -12.04 -2.55
N PRO A 101 -5.51 -11.71 -2.16
CA PRO A 101 -5.01 -10.34 -2.16
C PRO A 101 -5.23 -9.66 -3.52
N LYS A 102 -5.69 -8.41 -3.48
CA LYS A 102 -5.83 -7.54 -4.65
C LYS A 102 -4.82 -6.41 -4.54
N TRP A 103 -4.13 -6.12 -5.63
CA TRP A 103 -3.10 -5.08 -5.62
C TRP A 103 -3.65 -3.75 -6.11
N PHE A 104 -3.31 -2.70 -5.38
CA PHE A 104 -3.24 -1.35 -5.91
C PHE A 104 -1.88 -1.19 -6.59
N LEU A 105 -1.87 -1.15 -7.92
CA LEU A 105 -0.68 -0.96 -8.72
C LEU A 105 -0.51 0.52 -9.02
N GLU A 106 0.65 1.05 -8.68
CA GLU A 106 0.91 2.47 -8.75
C GLU A 106 2.14 2.78 -9.61
N PRO A 107 1.94 3.05 -10.91
CA PRO A 107 3.04 3.37 -11.80
C PRO A 107 3.44 4.84 -11.79
N VAL A 108 4.75 5.04 -12.02
CA VAL A 108 5.33 6.35 -12.36
C VAL A 108 4.82 6.88 -13.71
N GLY A 109 5.07 8.15 -14.01
CA GLY A 109 4.62 8.78 -15.25
C GLY A 109 5.20 8.13 -16.52
N GLU A 110 6.49 7.81 -16.49
CA GLU A 110 7.20 7.18 -17.60
C GLU A 110 6.61 5.81 -17.98
N PHE A 111 6.07 5.09 -16.99
CA PHE A 111 5.34 3.85 -17.21
C PHE A 111 4.09 4.11 -18.03
N TRP A 112 3.23 5.04 -17.59
CA TRP A 112 2.00 5.39 -18.31
C TRP A 112 2.27 5.86 -19.74
N GLN A 113 3.35 6.63 -19.94
CA GLN A 113 3.77 7.07 -21.27
C GLN A 113 4.20 5.92 -22.17
N THR A 114 4.95 4.96 -21.61
CA THR A 114 5.42 3.81 -22.39
C THR A 114 4.27 2.85 -22.70
N GLU A 115 3.36 2.61 -21.76
CA GLU A 115 2.20 1.75 -21.98
C GLU A 115 1.19 2.37 -22.96
N ALA A 116 1.11 3.70 -23.03
CA ALA A 116 0.32 4.41 -24.05
C ALA A 116 0.97 4.42 -25.45
N ASP A 117 2.25 4.02 -25.58
CA ASP A 117 2.96 4.10 -26.85
C ASP A 117 2.60 2.94 -27.79
N PRO A 118 2.22 3.21 -29.05
CA PRO A 118 1.80 2.16 -29.98
C PRO A 118 2.91 1.20 -30.42
N THR A 119 4.18 1.51 -30.13
CA THR A 119 5.34 0.67 -30.45
C THR A 119 5.88 -0.06 -29.23
N PHE A 120 5.78 0.55 -28.04
CA PHE A 120 6.46 0.07 -26.83
C PHE A 120 5.53 -0.41 -25.71
N GLY A 121 4.22 -0.14 -25.79
CA GLY A 121 3.22 -0.48 -24.79
C GLY A 121 2.69 -1.91 -24.86
N ASP A 122 1.50 -2.13 -24.29
CA ASP A 122 0.78 -3.40 -24.12
C ASP A 122 1.56 -4.48 -23.36
N LYS A 123 2.54 -4.10 -22.54
CA LYS A 123 3.39 -5.07 -21.83
C LYS A 123 2.82 -5.45 -20.48
N LEU A 124 2.11 -4.54 -19.81
CA LEU A 124 1.53 -4.78 -18.50
C LEU A 124 0.50 -5.91 -18.56
N PHE A 125 -0.39 -5.88 -19.54
CA PHE A 125 -1.48 -6.86 -19.69
C PHE A 125 -1.12 -8.06 -20.56
N ALA A 126 0.15 -8.21 -20.95
CA ALA A 126 0.58 -9.25 -21.87
C ALA A 126 0.36 -10.68 -21.33
N ARG A 127 0.38 -10.86 -20.00
CA ARG A 127 0.29 -12.18 -19.36
C ARG A 127 -0.98 -12.39 -18.55
N TYR A 128 -1.41 -11.37 -17.80
CA TYR A 128 -2.57 -11.45 -16.93
C TYR A 128 -3.47 -10.22 -17.12
N ASP A 129 -4.78 -10.45 -17.02
CA ASP A 129 -5.75 -9.37 -16.94
C ASP A 129 -5.95 -8.98 -15.46
N TYR A 130 -5.16 -8.02 -15.00
CA TYR A 130 -5.22 -7.57 -13.61
C TYR A 130 -6.53 -6.84 -13.30
N LEU A 131 -7.16 -6.18 -14.28
CA LEU A 131 -8.45 -5.52 -14.08
C LEU A 131 -9.55 -6.56 -13.82
N GLN A 132 -9.57 -7.65 -14.59
CA GLN A 132 -10.48 -8.78 -14.36
C GLN A 132 -10.19 -9.48 -13.02
N ALA A 133 -8.93 -9.52 -12.58
CA ALA A 133 -8.54 -10.01 -11.26
C ALA A 133 -8.98 -9.09 -10.10
N GLY A 134 -9.53 -7.91 -10.40
CA GLY A 134 -10.00 -6.94 -9.41
C GLY A 134 -8.89 -6.06 -8.85
N TYR A 135 -7.76 -5.92 -9.54
CA TYR A 135 -6.70 -4.99 -9.14
C TYR A 135 -7.10 -3.57 -9.52
N GLU A 136 -6.54 -2.61 -8.80
CA GLU A 136 -6.76 -1.19 -9.02
C GLU A 136 -5.48 -0.54 -9.50
N PHE A 137 -5.60 0.44 -10.39
CA PHE A 137 -4.48 1.26 -10.83
C PHE A 137 -4.67 2.71 -10.40
N GLY A 138 -3.57 3.36 -10.05
CA GLY A 138 -3.52 4.78 -9.68
C GLY A 138 -2.33 5.52 -10.28
N ILE A 139 -2.04 6.71 -9.76
CA ILE A 139 -0.86 7.50 -10.20
C ILE A 139 0.08 7.78 -9.04
N GLN A 140 1.38 7.62 -9.30
CA GLN A 140 2.42 7.98 -8.34
C GLN A 140 2.70 9.48 -8.33
N GLY A 141 1.99 10.21 -7.47
CA GLY A 141 2.10 11.66 -7.28
C GLY A 141 3.34 12.11 -6.51
N HIS A 142 4.14 11.19 -5.96
CA HIS A 142 5.33 11.48 -5.15
C HIS A 142 6.25 12.54 -5.77
N ALA A 143 6.50 13.63 -5.04
CA ALA A 143 7.62 14.54 -5.32
C ALA A 143 8.70 14.26 -4.28
N ILE A 144 9.80 13.61 -4.68
CA ILE A 144 10.83 13.18 -3.73
C ILE A 144 12.07 14.05 -3.88
N TYR A 145 12.27 14.93 -2.90
CA TYR A 145 13.59 15.45 -2.55
C TYR A 145 14.20 14.50 -1.53
N TYR A 146 15.29 13.82 -1.87
CA TYR A 146 16.04 12.98 -0.93
C TYR A 146 17.55 13.20 -1.11
N SER A 147 18.25 13.58 -0.05
CA SER A 147 19.72 13.70 0.04
C SER A 147 20.40 14.75 -0.87
N GLY A 148 19.66 15.74 -1.39
CA GLY A 148 20.18 16.68 -2.39
C GLY A 148 20.34 16.07 -3.80
N LYS A 149 19.63 14.97 -4.06
CA LYS A 149 19.49 14.32 -5.37
C LYS A 149 18.00 14.12 -5.67
N SER A 150 17.58 14.39 -6.89
CA SER A 150 16.18 14.19 -7.30
C SER A 150 16.05 12.75 -7.81
N PHE A 151 15.00 12.05 -7.40
CA PHE A 151 14.55 10.85 -8.12
C PHE A 151 13.73 11.36 -9.31
N CYS A 152 14.29 11.30 -10.52
CA CYS A 152 13.57 11.78 -11.70
C CYS A 152 12.55 10.73 -12.14
N TRP A 153 11.37 10.82 -11.54
CA TRP A 153 10.13 10.20 -11.99
C TRP A 153 9.18 11.32 -12.38
N TYR A 154 9.35 11.80 -13.60
CA TYR A 154 8.69 12.93 -14.25
C TYR A 154 8.92 14.30 -13.60
N ASN A 155 9.51 15.21 -14.39
CA ASN A 155 10.14 16.45 -13.94
C ASN A 155 9.13 17.59 -13.74
N SER A 156 8.87 17.93 -12.49
CA SER A 156 8.19 19.17 -12.14
C SER A 156 8.96 19.92 -11.06
N PRO A 157 9.04 21.26 -11.10
CA PRO A 157 9.65 22.03 -10.03
C PRO A 157 9.04 21.70 -8.65
N HIS A 158 9.82 21.75 -7.57
CA HIS A 158 9.30 21.56 -6.21
C HIS A 158 8.54 22.80 -5.70
N SER A 159 7.50 23.19 -6.45
CA SER A 159 6.67 24.38 -6.26
C SER A 159 5.21 24.02 -6.51
N GLU A 160 4.30 24.94 -6.20
CA GLU A 160 2.87 24.69 -6.40
C GLU A 160 2.56 24.45 -7.88
N GLU A 161 3.19 25.24 -8.77
CA GLU A 161 3.06 25.10 -10.22
C GLU A 161 3.58 23.73 -10.69
N GLY A 162 4.68 23.26 -10.10
CA GLY A 162 5.23 21.96 -10.46
C GLY A 162 4.37 20.79 -9.99
N ILE A 163 3.88 20.81 -8.74
CA ILE A 163 2.90 19.80 -8.28
C ILE A 163 1.70 19.76 -9.23
N GLN A 164 1.14 20.92 -9.57
CA GLN A 164 0.01 21.03 -10.51
C GLN A 164 0.34 20.47 -11.89
N TRP A 165 1.53 20.77 -12.39
CA TRP A 165 2.00 20.26 -13.67
C TRP A 165 2.14 18.74 -13.64
N LYS A 166 2.84 18.17 -12.66
CA LYS A 166 3.05 16.73 -12.53
C LYS A 166 1.73 15.97 -12.51
N PHE A 167 0.80 16.35 -11.62
CA PHE A 167 -0.49 15.67 -11.52
C PHE A 167 -1.31 15.75 -12.81
N ARG A 168 -1.31 16.90 -13.50
CA ARG A 168 -1.99 17.02 -14.80
C ARG A 168 -1.41 16.08 -15.85
N ASP A 169 -0.08 15.96 -15.90
CA ASP A 169 0.58 15.11 -16.88
C ASP A 169 0.40 13.63 -16.55
N LEU A 170 0.58 13.23 -15.29
CA LEU A 170 0.30 11.87 -14.83
C LEU A 170 -1.13 11.45 -15.15
N HIS A 171 -2.11 12.30 -14.81
CA HIS A 171 -3.50 12.06 -15.15
C HIS A 171 -3.70 11.92 -16.66
N ARG A 172 -3.17 12.84 -17.47
CA ARG A 172 -3.26 12.79 -18.93
C ARG A 172 -2.66 11.51 -19.52
N PHE A 173 -1.55 11.02 -18.98
CA PHE A 173 -0.91 9.78 -19.45
C PHE A 173 -1.71 8.56 -19.03
N ALA A 174 -2.13 8.49 -17.77
CA ALA A 174 -2.98 7.43 -17.27
C ALA A 174 -4.31 7.35 -18.04
N GLU A 175 -4.90 8.49 -18.43
CA GLU A 175 -6.08 8.56 -19.28
C GLU A 175 -5.85 8.05 -20.71
N GLN A 176 -4.62 7.93 -21.19
CA GLN A 176 -4.35 7.43 -22.54
C GLN A 176 -4.30 5.91 -22.60
N VAL A 177 -4.01 5.26 -21.48
CA VAL A 177 -3.89 3.79 -21.42
C VAL A 177 -5.27 3.16 -21.28
N SER A 178 -5.55 2.20 -22.14
CA SER A 178 -6.77 1.41 -22.10
C SER A 178 -6.47 -0.07 -22.33
N HIS A 179 -7.19 -0.93 -21.61
CA HIS A 179 -7.17 -2.37 -21.80
C HIS A 179 -8.59 -2.81 -22.16
N ASP A 180 -8.75 -3.56 -23.26
CA ASP A 180 -10.05 -3.98 -23.80
C ASP A 180 -11.10 -2.86 -23.97
N GLY A 181 -10.63 -1.65 -24.26
CA GLY A 181 -11.47 -0.46 -24.48
C GLY A 181 -11.89 0.28 -23.20
N GLU A 182 -11.46 -0.20 -22.03
CA GLU A 182 -11.69 0.44 -20.73
C GLU A 182 -10.43 1.15 -20.22
N LYS A 183 -10.58 2.22 -19.43
CA LYS A 183 -9.48 3.08 -18.97
C LYS A 183 -8.79 2.49 -17.75
N VAL A 184 -7.55 2.01 -17.88
CA VAL A 184 -6.85 1.27 -16.80
C VAL A 184 -6.90 1.99 -15.44
N ASN A 185 -6.69 3.30 -15.39
CA ASN A 185 -6.79 4.12 -14.17
C ASN A 185 -8.26 4.45 -13.81
N HIS A 186 -9.07 3.42 -13.55
CA HIS A 186 -10.48 3.51 -13.14
C HIS A 186 -10.68 4.01 -11.70
N GLY A 187 -9.66 3.89 -10.84
CA GLY A 187 -9.78 4.11 -9.39
C GLY A 187 -9.68 5.56 -8.94
N LEU A 188 -9.14 6.46 -9.79
CA LEU A 188 -8.78 7.84 -9.41
C LEU A 188 -8.19 7.92 -7.98
N THR A 189 -7.34 6.94 -7.67
CA THR A 189 -6.52 6.85 -6.46
C THR A 189 -5.12 7.32 -6.81
N TYR A 190 -4.46 7.96 -5.86
CA TYR A 190 -3.09 8.42 -6.02
C TYR A 190 -2.32 8.23 -4.72
N THR A 191 -1.00 8.13 -4.80
CA THR A 191 -0.11 8.33 -3.65
C THR A 191 0.51 9.72 -3.74
N GLY A 192 0.22 10.56 -2.75
CA GLY A 192 0.51 11.99 -2.72
C GLY A 192 1.68 12.41 -1.83
N GLY A 193 2.55 11.47 -1.46
CA GLY A 193 3.59 11.72 -0.45
C GLY A 193 4.59 12.79 -0.85
N TRP A 194 4.76 13.79 0.01
CA TRP A 194 5.81 14.80 -0.08
C TRP A 194 6.96 14.44 0.87
N LYS A 195 8.07 13.92 0.33
CA LYS A 195 9.21 13.46 1.12
C LYS A 195 10.14 14.65 1.40
N LEU A 196 10.20 15.09 2.66
CA LEU A 196 10.86 16.32 3.10
C LEU A 196 12.37 16.14 3.39
N GLU A 197 13.24 16.85 2.66
CA GLU A 197 14.54 17.33 3.17
C GLU A 197 14.88 18.75 2.66
N GLN A 198 14.31 19.81 3.26
CA GLN A 198 14.71 21.24 3.08
C GLN A 198 14.43 22.00 1.74
N GLU A 199 14.36 23.34 1.89
CA GLU A 199 14.22 24.46 0.91
C GLU A 199 13.04 24.53 -0.07
N ALA A 200 12.16 23.52 -0.14
CA ALA A 200 10.97 23.53 -1.01
C ALA A 200 9.66 23.98 -0.30
N LEU A 201 8.50 23.84 -0.97
CA LEU A 201 7.17 23.93 -0.32
C LEU A 201 7.17 23.06 0.94
N GLY A 202 6.97 23.65 2.12
CA GLY A 202 6.89 22.87 3.37
C GLY A 202 5.80 21.81 3.30
N GLY A 203 5.90 20.76 4.13
CA GLY A 203 5.03 19.56 4.05
C GLY A 203 3.54 19.88 4.01
N GLU A 204 3.06 20.75 4.91
CA GLU A 204 1.65 21.17 4.95
C GLU A 204 1.21 21.87 3.65
N ALA A 205 2.04 22.79 3.14
CA ALA A 205 1.71 23.53 1.93
C ALA A 205 1.68 22.61 0.71
N ALA A 206 2.63 21.67 0.63
CA ALA A 206 2.68 20.68 -0.43
C ALA A 206 1.46 19.74 -0.39
N GLU A 207 1.13 19.17 0.77
CA GLU A 207 -0.05 18.30 0.96
C GLU A 207 -1.33 19.00 0.51
N ARG A 208 -1.54 20.24 0.96
CA ARG A 208 -2.69 21.06 0.58
C ARG A 208 -2.76 21.31 -0.93
N VAL A 209 -1.63 21.54 -1.60
CA VAL A 209 -1.59 21.72 -3.05
C VAL A 209 -1.86 20.40 -3.77
N ILE A 210 -1.28 19.29 -3.29
CA ILE A 210 -1.47 17.94 -3.83
C ILE A 210 -2.94 17.55 -3.76
N ALA A 211 -3.55 17.60 -2.58
CA ALA A 211 -4.95 17.26 -2.36
C ALA A 211 -5.89 18.08 -3.27
N ARG A 212 -5.70 19.41 -3.35
CA ARG A 212 -6.50 20.28 -4.22
C ARG A 212 -6.32 19.96 -5.70
N THR A 213 -5.09 19.66 -6.11
CA THR A 213 -4.76 19.36 -7.50
C THR A 213 -5.36 18.02 -7.91
N ALA A 214 -5.13 16.98 -7.10
CA ALA A 214 -5.71 15.66 -7.27
C ALA A 214 -7.25 15.73 -7.30
N HIS A 215 -7.85 16.44 -6.34
CA HIS A 215 -9.29 16.62 -6.27
C HIS A 215 -9.87 17.27 -7.53
N ARG A 216 -9.23 18.30 -8.08
CA ARG A 216 -9.65 18.93 -9.35
C ARG A 216 -9.60 17.99 -10.55
N LEU A 217 -8.71 17.01 -10.52
CA LEU A 217 -8.57 15.98 -11.57
C LEU A 217 -9.49 14.76 -11.32
N GLY A 218 -10.33 14.81 -10.29
CA GLY A 218 -11.28 13.75 -9.97
C GLY A 218 -10.79 12.72 -8.95
N TYR A 219 -9.54 12.82 -8.48
CA TYR A 219 -8.99 11.92 -7.47
C TYR A 219 -9.57 12.19 -6.09
N ARG A 220 -9.89 11.15 -5.35
CA ARG A 220 -10.56 11.26 -4.03
C ARG A 220 -9.89 10.45 -2.93
N ILE A 221 -8.97 9.57 -3.29
CA ILE A 221 -8.34 8.63 -2.36
C ILE A 221 -6.82 8.85 -2.41
N SER A 222 -6.23 9.19 -1.27
CA SER A 222 -4.79 9.30 -1.06
C SER A 222 -4.32 8.06 -0.33
N TYR A 223 -3.44 7.29 -0.94
CA TYR A 223 -2.66 6.26 -0.26
C TYR A 223 -1.32 6.91 0.13
N GLU A 224 -0.89 6.92 1.39
CA GLU A 224 0.22 7.80 1.80
C GLU A 224 1.30 7.07 2.60
N ASP A 225 2.57 7.26 2.19
CA ASP A 225 3.73 6.97 3.02
C ASP A 225 3.74 7.97 4.18
N TYR A 226 3.71 7.46 5.40
CA TYR A 226 3.53 8.16 6.67
C TYR A 226 4.58 9.25 7.00
N ASP A 227 5.47 9.58 6.07
CA ASP A 227 6.49 10.64 6.19
C ASP A 227 5.94 12.07 6.26
N ALA A 228 4.65 12.27 6.04
CA ALA A 228 3.99 13.55 6.17
C ALA A 228 2.84 13.47 7.19
N HIS A 229 2.97 14.18 8.32
CA HIS A 229 1.80 14.77 8.98
C HIS A 229 2.15 16.11 9.61
N THR A 230 1.55 17.16 9.06
CA THR A 230 1.27 18.39 9.80
C THR A 230 -0.21 18.72 9.64
N VAL A 231 -0.99 18.23 10.61
CA VAL A 231 -2.31 18.72 11.08
C VAL A 231 -3.47 18.73 10.08
N ASP A 232 -4.27 17.64 10.07
CA ASP A 232 -5.70 17.64 10.43
C ASP A 232 -6.22 16.18 10.45
N ASN A 233 -5.95 15.52 11.57
CA ASN A 233 -6.63 14.32 12.04
C ASN A 233 -7.74 14.79 13.01
N PRO A 234 -8.88 14.08 13.19
CA PRO A 234 -9.81 14.33 14.30
C PRO A 234 -9.15 14.56 15.69
N ASP A 235 -7.92 14.07 15.90
CA ASP A 235 -7.16 14.25 17.15
C ASP A 235 -6.09 15.37 17.14
N GLY A 236 -5.90 16.12 16.05
CA GLY A 236 -5.03 17.30 16.02
C GLY A 236 -3.55 17.08 16.41
N ARG A 237 -2.98 15.87 16.19
CA ARG A 237 -1.60 15.55 16.57
C ARG A 237 -0.75 15.10 15.38
N ILE A 238 0.51 15.53 15.39
CA ILE A 238 1.63 14.83 14.75
C ILE A 238 1.54 13.39 15.23
N LYS A 239 1.18 12.46 14.35
CA LYS A 239 1.17 11.04 14.70
C LYS A 239 2.63 10.61 14.90
N THR A 240 2.86 9.46 15.51
CA THR A 240 4.15 8.73 15.38
C THR A 240 4.01 7.41 14.61
N ARG A 241 2.79 7.10 14.15
CA ARG A 241 2.37 5.85 13.50
C ARG A 241 1.11 6.07 12.62
N PRO A 242 0.89 5.26 11.58
CA PRO A 242 -0.36 5.25 10.82
C PRO A 242 -1.59 5.08 11.71
N THR A 243 -2.73 5.63 11.29
CA THR A 243 -4.03 5.36 11.93
C THR A 243 -4.43 3.89 11.74
N TYR A 244 -5.35 3.42 12.60
CA TYR A 244 -5.96 2.09 12.47
C TYR A 244 -7.24 2.11 11.63
N TYR A 245 -7.81 3.27 11.34
CA TYR A 245 -9.09 3.43 10.67
C TYR A 245 -9.07 4.54 9.63
N VAL A 246 -9.89 4.37 8.59
CA VAL A 246 -10.03 5.29 7.46
C VAL A 246 -10.60 6.62 7.95
N TYR A 247 -10.15 7.73 7.36
CA TYR A 247 -10.67 9.07 7.63
C TYR A 247 -10.69 9.92 6.37
N ARG A 248 -11.53 10.97 6.38
CA ARG A 248 -11.51 12.04 5.38
C ARG A 248 -10.72 13.23 5.93
N ALA A 249 -9.73 13.68 5.18
CA ALA A 249 -9.09 14.96 5.37
C ALA A 249 -9.94 16.04 4.69
N ASP A 250 -10.47 16.99 5.48
CA ASP A 250 -11.20 18.16 5.01
C ASP A 250 -10.26 19.38 5.03
N TYR A 251 -10.06 20.01 3.88
CA TYR A 251 -9.17 21.16 3.74
C TYR A 251 -9.89 22.53 3.92
N GLY A 252 -11.17 22.52 4.27
CA GLY A 252 -11.98 23.70 4.66
C GLY A 252 -12.49 24.54 3.49
N ASP A 253 -12.18 24.16 2.26
CA ASP A 253 -12.57 24.84 1.01
C ASP A 253 -13.40 23.94 0.07
N GLY A 254 -14.02 22.90 0.62
CA GLY A 254 -14.83 21.92 -0.12
C GLY A 254 -14.00 20.83 -0.79
N VAL A 255 -12.70 20.76 -0.52
CA VAL A 255 -11.84 19.63 -0.89
C VAL A 255 -11.80 18.64 0.27
N GLU A 256 -12.24 17.42 -0.01
CA GLU A 256 -12.16 16.29 0.90
C GLU A 256 -11.45 15.12 0.21
N ILE A 257 -10.55 14.46 0.93
CA ILE A 257 -9.78 13.31 0.45
C ILE A 257 -9.87 12.19 1.49
N THR A 258 -10.23 10.98 1.06
CA THR A 258 -10.12 9.78 1.90
C THR A 258 -8.65 9.38 1.99
N VAL A 259 -8.13 9.24 3.20
CA VAL A 259 -6.71 8.96 3.45
C VAL A 259 -6.52 7.54 3.97
N ILE A 260 -5.61 6.81 3.31
CA ILE A 260 -5.13 5.47 3.69
C ILE A 260 -3.63 5.60 4.01
N ASP A 261 -3.32 5.87 5.28
CA ASP A 261 -1.94 5.95 5.78
C ASP A 261 -1.29 4.55 5.83
N MET A 262 -0.02 4.44 5.44
CA MET A 262 0.79 3.25 5.62
C MET A 262 2.21 3.61 6.07
N ASN A 263 2.91 2.65 6.66
CA ASN A 263 4.37 2.75 6.74
C ASN A 263 4.97 2.34 5.39
N GLY A 264 6.19 2.81 5.10
CA GLY A 264 6.89 2.46 3.86
C GLY A 264 7.18 0.96 3.70
N SER A 265 7.98 0.62 2.70
CA SER A 265 8.07 -0.77 2.18
C SER A 265 8.42 -1.83 3.22
N VAL A 266 7.72 -2.96 3.18
CA VAL A 266 7.98 -4.10 4.06
C VAL A 266 9.11 -4.94 3.47
N THR A 267 10.26 -4.98 4.13
CA THR A 267 11.46 -5.63 3.61
C THR A 267 12.31 -6.26 4.70
N GLY A 268 12.91 -7.42 4.40
CA GLY A 268 13.79 -8.12 5.33
C GLY A 268 15.13 -7.42 5.61
N THR A 269 15.49 -6.41 4.82
CA THR A 269 16.72 -5.62 4.99
C THR A 269 16.50 -4.26 5.66
N CYS A 270 15.29 -3.98 6.16
CA CYS A 270 14.99 -2.72 6.81
C CYS A 270 15.81 -2.57 8.11
N SER A 271 16.27 -1.36 8.41
CA SER A 271 16.97 -1.08 9.67
C SER A 271 16.04 -1.07 10.90
N GLY A 272 14.74 -1.28 10.69
CA GLY A 272 13.68 -1.20 11.70
C GLY A 272 13.41 0.22 12.18
N HIS A 273 12.23 0.43 12.75
CA HIS A 273 11.81 1.66 13.43
C HIS A 273 11.89 2.93 12.57
N THR A 274 11.70 2.80 11.26
CA THR A 274 11.67 3.92 10.32
C THR A 274 10.26 4.09 9.77
N SER A 275 9.89 5.31 9.36
CA SER A 275 8.69 5.54 8.56
C SER A 275 8.83 5.03 7.12
N ARG A 276 10.06 4.87 6.63
CA ARG A 276 10.41 4.58 5.21
C ARG A 276 10.37 3.11 4.84
N CYS A 277 10.53 2.24 5.82
CA CYS A 277 10.46 0.79 5.68
C CYS A 277 10.08 0.16 7.01
N GLU A 278 9.46 -1.02 6.95
CA GLU A 278 9.19 -1.89 8.09
C GLU A 278 9.87 -3.24 7.90
N THR A 279 10.31 -3.86 9.01
CA THR A 279 10.60 -5.30 8.98
C THR A 279 9.29 -6.11 8.96
N PRO A 280 9.31 -7.38 8.53
CA PRO A 280 8.12 -8.23 8.56
C PRO A 280 7.50 -8.37 9.96
N GLU A 281 8.32 -8.39 11.01
CA GLU A 281 7.87 -8.46 12.40
C GLU A 281 7.16 -7.18 12.82
N GLU A 282 7.64 -6.01 12.40
CA GLU A 282 7.02 -4.72 12.70
C GLU A 282 5.65 -4.59 12.03
N ALA A 283 5.57 -4.96 10.75
CA ALA A 283 4.33 -4.98 9.98
C ALA A 283 3.32 -5.98 10.57
N THR A 284 3.77 -7.18 10.95
CA THR A 284 2.91 -8.19 11.63
C THR A 284 2.40 -7.66 12.97
N ALA A 285 3.25 -7.02 13.77
CA ALA A 285 2.83 -6.43 15.03
C ALA A 285 1.85 -5.25 14.82
N ARG A 286 1.94 -4.52 13.71
CA ARG A 286 0.98 -3.47 13.34
C ARG A 286 -0.37 -4.05 12.93
N LEU A 287 -0.39 -5.15 12.17
CA LEU A 287 -1.62 -5.91 11.89
C LEU A 287 -2.29 -6.37 13.19
N ASP A 288 -1.54 -7.00 14.10
CA ASP A 288 -2.07 -7.49 15.37
C ASP A 288 -2.66 -6.37 16.23
N ARG A 289 -2.01 -5.19 16.28
CA ARG A 289 -2.54 -4.00 16.96
C ARG A 289 -3.84 -3.50 16.31
N THR A 290 -3.95 -3.58 15.00
CA THR A 290 -5.16 -3.16 14.26
C THR A 290 -6.34 -4.08 14.57
N LEU A 291 -6.11 -5.40 14.56
CA LEU A 291 -7.09 -6.41 14.97
C LEU A 291 -7.53 -6.21 16.43
N GLN A 292 -6.56 -5.97 17.32
CA GLN A 292 -6.86 -5.67 18.71
C GLN A 292 -7.69 -4.39 18.85
N ALA A 293 -7.33 -3.31 18.15
CA ALA A 293 -8.09 -2.07 18.19
C ALA A 293 -9.52 -2.25 17.66
N ARG A 294 -9.69 -3.01 16.56
CA ARG A 294 -11.02 -3.33 16.02
C ARG A 294 -11.88 -4.12 17.00
N SER A 295 -11.33 -5.15 17.62
CA SER A 295 -12.08 -6.00 18.57
C SER A 295 -12.51 -5.28 19.84
N GLN A 296 -11.82 -4.20 20.20
CA GLN A 296 -12.12 -3.38 21.38
C GLN A 296 -13.04 -2.20 21.09
N ASP A 297 -13.26 -1.86 19.81
CA ASP A 297 -14.04 -0.71 19.42
C ASP A 297 -15.45 -1.12 18.95
N PRO A 298 -16.50 -0.78 19.71
CA PRO A 298 -17.88 -1.06 19.32
C PRO A 298 -18.44 -0.07 18.30
N ASP A 299 -17.74 1.02 17.96
CA ASP A 299 -18.21 2.04 17.02
C ASP A 299 -18.30 1.48 15.60
N PRO A 300 -19.53 1.30 15.06
CA PRO A 300 -19.72 0.71 13.74
C PRO A 300 -19.38 1.68 12.60
N SER A 301 -19.15 2.97 12.88
CA SER A 301 -18.76 3.97 11.88
C SER A 301 -17.26 3.98 11.57
N ARG A 302 -16.47 3.20 12.32
CA ARG A 302 -15.02 3.10 12.13
C ARG A 302 -14.68 1.91 11.24
N VAL A 303 -14.19 2.22 10.06
CA VAL A 303 -13.64 1.24 9.11
C VAL A 303 -12.16 1.02 9.43
N TYR A 304 -11.84 -0.14 10.00
CA TYR A 304 -10.45 -0.48 10.35
C TYR A 304 -9.70 -1.07 9.17
N TYR A 305 -8.45 -0.66 8.98
CA TYR A 305 -7.63 -1.17 7.89
C TYR A 305 -6.17 -1.41 8.29
N PHE A 306 -5.52 -2.28 7.53
CA PHE A 306 -4.08 -2.48 7.51
C PHE A 306 -3.59 -2.31 6.07
N ALA A 307 -2.68 -1.36 5.88
CA ALA A 307 -2.07 -1.07 4.59
C ALA A 307 -0.59 -1.46 4.55
N LEU A 308 -0.10 -1.96 3.40
CA LEU A 308 1.30 -2.30 3.16
C LEU A 308 1.74 -1.86 1.76
N VAL A 309 3.05 -1.64 1.58
CA VAL A 309 3.67 -1.42 0.27
C VAL A 309 4.85 -2.36 0.05
N ILE A 310 4.99 -2.79 -1.20
CA ILE A 310 6.06 -3.63 -1.73
C ILE A 310 6.40 -3.13 -3.14
N HIS A 311 7.66 -2.98 -3.52
CA HIS A 311 8.03 -2.63 -4.90
C HIS A 311 8.09 -3.89 -5.77
N SER A 312 7.46 -3.85 -6.94
CA SER A 312 7.44 -4.99 -7.86
C SER A 312 8.84 -5.43 -8.27
N ASN A 313 9.71 -4.47 -8.61
CA ASN A 313 11.10 -4.75 -8.93
C ASN A 313 11.88 -5.34 -7.75
N GLY A 314 11.60 -4.90 -6.51
CA GLY A 314 12.20 -5.40 -5.29
C GLY A 314 11.91 -6.89 -5.09
N VAL A 315 10.66 -7.29 -5.29
CA VAL A 315 10.25 -8.71 -5.25
C VAL A 315 10.88 -9.51 -6.37
N TRP A 316 10.84 -9.00 -7.60
CA TRP A 316 11.45 -9.72 -8.72
C TRP A 316 12.94 -9.96 -8.48
N ASN A 317 13.67 -8.92 -8.06
CA ASN A 317 15.10 -8.98 -7.76
C ASN A 317 15.42 -9.99 -6.64
N ASP A 318 14.64 -10.01 -5.57
CA ASP A 318 14.83 -10.95 -4.44
C ASP A 318 14.62 -12.42 -4.87
N TYR A 319 13.73 -12.66 -5.83
CA TYR A 319 13.47 -14.00 -6.39
C TYR A 319 14.45 -14.41 -7.51
N HIS A 320 14.95 -13.48 -8.32
CA HIS A 320 15.61 -13.80 -9.60
C HIS A 320 17.10 -13.41 -9.71
N LEU A 321 17.58 -12.44 -8.92
CA LEU A 321 19.01 -12.09 -8.89
C LEU A 321 19.84 -13.01 -7.98
N THR A 322 19.19 -13.87 -7.21
CA THR A 322 19.83 -14.85 -6.33
C THR A 322 20.43 -15.99 -7.15
N THR A 323 21.58 -15.76 -7.78
CA THR A 323 22.22 -16.74 -8.68
C THR A 323 22.53 -18.10 -8.02
N LEU A 324 22.40 -18.28 -6.71
CA LEU A 324 22.78 -19.51 -6.00
C LEU A 324 22.02 -19.67 -4.67
N GLY A 325 20.74 -20.06 -4.69
CA GLY A 325 20.07 -20.71 -3.55
C GLY A 325 20.09 -19.97 -2.19
N GLU A 326 20.34 -18.67 -2.17
CA GLU A 326 20.24 -17.85 -0.97
C GLU A 326 18.75 -17.56 -0.69
N PRO A 327 18.31 -17.60 0.58
CA PRO A 327 16.91 -17.35 0.92
C PRO A 327 16.47 -15.94 0.49
N LEU A 328 15.16 -15.76 0.32
CA LEU A 328 14.52 -14.45 0.22
C LEU A 328 15.04 -13.55 1.36
N ARG A 329 15.51 -12.34 1.07
CA ARG A 329 16.10 -11.42 2.07
C ARG A 329 15.55 -10.00 2.00
N GLY A 330 15.05 -9.59 0.84
CA GLY A 330 14.53 -8.24 0.60
C GLY A 330 13.01 -8.16 0.72
N GLU A 331 12.40 -7.52 -0.27
CA GLU A 331 10.95 -7.32 -0.32
C GLU A 331 10.17 -8.60 -0.64
N GLY A 332 10.80 -9.56 -1.31
CA GLY A 332 10.22 -10.90 -1.49
C GLY A 332 10.03 -11.61 -0.15
N LEU A 333 11.00 -11.51 0.77
CA LEU A 333 10.84 -11.98 2.15
C LEU A 333 9.74 -11.21 2.88
N GLY A 334 9.74 -9.88 2.77
CA GLY A 334 8.73 -9.00 3.36
C GLY A 334 7.31 -9.39 2.98
N LEU A 335 7.06 -9.49 1.69
CA LEU A 335 5.79 -9.92 1.11
C LEU A 335 5.36 -11.28 1.64
N LYS A 336 6.22 -12.29 1.49
CA LYS A 336 5.89 -13.67 1.84
C LYS A 336 5.54 -13.80 3.32
N THR A 337 6.39 -13.29 4.20
CA THR A 337 6.17 -13.38 5.64
C THR A 337 4.90 -12.66 6.08
N LEU A 338 4.59 -11.50 5.48
CA LEU A 338 3.39 -10.75 5.83
C LEU A 338 2.10 -11.42 5.33
N LEU A 339 2.08 -11.95 4.11
CA LEU A 339 0.92 -12.71 3.61
C LEU A 339 0.72 -14.02 4.40
N GLU A 340 1.80 -14.72 4.77
CA GLU A 340 1.73 -15.88 5.67
C GLU A 340 1.17 -15.50 7.04
N ALA A 341 1.56 -14.35 7.59
CA ALA A 341 1.02 -13.84 8.85
C ALA A 341 -0.48 -13.54 8.73
N VAL A 342 -0.93 -12.84 7.68
CA VAL A 342 -2.35 -12.57 7.42
C VAL A 342 -3.13 -13.88 7.31
N GLN A 343 -2.67 -14.83 6.51
CA GLN A 343 -3.33 -16.13 6.34
C GLN A 343 -3.40 -16.91 7.66
N GLN A 344 -2.36 -16.83 8.49
CA GLN A 344 -2.39 -17.44 9.81
C GLN A 344 -3.50 -16.85 10.70
N ARG A 345 -3.72 -15.52 10.65
CA ARG A 345 -4.81 -14.86 11.40
C ARG A 345 -6.17 -15.29 10.87
N VAL A 346 -6.34 -15.31 9.55
CA VAL A 346 -7.57 -15.84 8.90
C VAL A 346 -7.84 -17.28 9.34
N ASN A 347 -6.83 -18.15 9.32
CA ASN A 347 -6.95 -19.55 9.74
C ASN A 347 -7.29 -19.70 11.23
N ASN A 348 -6.95 -18.71 12.05
CA ASN A 348 -7.30 -18.64 13.47
C ASN A 348 -8.71 -18.05 13.71
N GLY A 349 -9.44 -17.67 12.66
CA GLY A 349 -10.80 -17.14 12.72
C GLY A 349 -10.90 -15.61 12.77
N GLU A 350 -9.81 -14.89 12.54
CA GLU A 350 -9.86 -13.43 12.42
C GLU A 350 -10.64 -13.02 11.16
N ASN A 351 -11.54 -12.05 11.31
CA ASN A 351 -12.32 -11.53 10.19
C ASN A 351 -11.50 -10.48 9.40
N ILE A 352 -10.77 -10.94 8.40
CA ILE A 352 -9.93 -10.10 7.54
C ILE A 352 -10.47 -10.17 6.11
N LYS A 353 -10.46 -9.04 5.39
CA LYS A 353 -10.87 -8.96 3.98
C LYS A 353 -9.86 -8.18 3.14
N PHE A 354 -9.45 -8.73 2.00
CA PHE A 354 -8.63 -7.97 1.03
C PHE A 354 -9.52 -7.05 0.20
N VAL A 355 -9.12 -5.80 0.06
CA VAL A 355 -9.83 -4.78 -0.72
C VAL A 355 -8.87 -3.85 -1.43
N THR A 356 -9.31 -3.27 -2.54
CA THR A 356 -8.61 -2.14 -3.16
C THR A 356 -8.89 -0.83 -2.41
N PRO A 357 -8.09 0.23 -2.61
CA PRO A 357 -8.39 1.56 -2.06
C PRO A 357 -9.82 2.06 -2.36
N MET A 358 -10.29 1.90 -3.60
CA MET A 358 -11.64 2.29 -4.00
C MET A 358 -12.73 1.45 -3.32
N GLU A 359 -12.52 0.15 -3.15
CA GLU A 359 -13.45 -0.70 -2.39
C GLU A 359 -13.51 -0.25 -0.92
N LEU A 360 -12.36 0.10 -0.32
CA LEU A 360 -12.29 0.60 1.04
C LEU A 360 -12.99 1.96 1.22
N ASP A 361 -12.79 2.89 0.29
CA ASP A 361 -13.49 4.19 0.30
C ASP A 361 -15.01 4.03 0.16
N ASN A 362 -15.46 3.15 -0.74
CA ASN A 362 -16.89 2.87 -0.89
C ASN A 362 -17.51 2.29 0.39
N ILE A 363 -16.80 1.40 1.09
CA ILE A 363 -17.23 0.88 2.39
C ILE A 363 -17.32 2.03 3.40
N PHE A 364 -16.30 2.89 3.47
CA PHE A 364 -16.29 4.04 4.36
C PHE A 364 -17.37 5.08 4.04
N ALA A 365 -17.75 5.24 2.78
CA ALA A 365 -18.81 6.16 2.35
C ALA A 365 -20.23 5.66 2.63
N THR A 366 -20.41 4.36 2.90
CA THR A 366 -21.73 3.73 3.07
C THR A 366 -22.08 3.41 4.52
N GLN A 367 -21.12 3.56 5.44
CA GLN A 367 -21.35 3.58 6.90
C GLN A 367 -21.73 4.98 7.37
#